data_AF-A0A1V0RTQ7-F1
#
_entry.id   AF-A0A1V0RTQ7-F1
#
_cell.length_a   1.000
_cell.length_b   1.000
_cell.length_c   1.000
_cell.angle_alpha   90.00
_cell.angle_beta   90.00
_cell.angle_gamma   90.00
#
_symmetry.space_group_name_H-M   'P 1'
#
loop_
_entity.id
_entity.type
_entity.pdbx_description
1 polymer ?
#
loop_
_entity_poly.entity_id
_entity_poly.type
_entity_poly.pdbx_seq_one_letter_code
_entity_poly.pdbx_strand_id
1 'polypeptide(L)' 'MRAFLAVCNQWRTVSAGLAGFRVVGLDYTAARAGLRMSGVRITPELWAEVQVIEGAAVAAMRES' A
#
# COMPACT_ATOMS: atom_id res chain seq x y z
N MET A 1 8.64 9.17 -1.06
CA MET A 1 8.13 9.14 0.35
C MET A 1 6.74 9.77 0.56
N ARG A 2 6.47 11.05 0.20
CA ARG A 2 5.13 11.68 0.39
C ARG A 2 3.97 10.91 -0.27
N ALA A 3 4.20 10.31 -1.43
CA ALA A 3 3.20 9.51 -2.14
C ALA A 3 2.74 8.29 -1.32
N PHE A 4 3.66 7.48 -0.79
CA PHE A 4 3.32 6.33 0.03
C PHE A 4 2.57 6.75 1.31
N LEU A 5 3.01 7.81 1.98
CA LEU A 5 2.35 8.32 3.19
C LEU A 5 0.90 8.77 2.96
N ALA A 6 0.55 9.20 1.74
CA ALA A 6 -0.83 9.56 1.41
C ALA A 6 -1.77 8.34 1.34
N VAL A 7 -1.22 7.11 1.25
CA VAL A 7 -1.99 5.88 1.05
C VAL A 7 -1.59 4.74 1.98
N CYS A 8 -0.73 4.98 2.98
CA CYS A 8 -0.19 3.95 3.87
C CYS A 8 -1.23 3.31 4.82
N ASN A 9 -2.48 3.75 4.76
CA ASN A 9 -3.62 3.18 5.47
C ASN A 9 -4.58 2.40 4.55
N GLN A 10 -4.36 2.41 3.23
CA GLN A 10 -5.25 1.78 2.24
C GLN A 10 -4.81 0.33 1.95
N TRP A 11 -4.83 -0.52 2.97
CA TRP A 11 -4.40 -1.92 2.84
C TRP A 11 -5.50 -2.81 2.28
N ARG A 12 -5.11 -3.72 1.38
CA ARG A 12 -5.93 -4.86 0.99
C ARG A 12 -5.65 -6.03 1.93
N THR A 13 -6.71 -6.53 2.54
CA THR A 13 -6.68 -7.71 3.40
C THR A 13 -7.41 -8.88 2.78
N VAL A 14 -6.88 -10.09 2.95
CA VAL A 14 -7.56 -11.34 2.59
C VAL A 14 -7.84 -12.15 3.85
N SER A 15 -8.90 -12.96 3.81
CA SER A 15 -9.14 -13.96 4.85
C SER A 15 -8.03 -15.02 4.81
N ALA A 16 -7.45 -15.30 5.98
CA ALA A 16 -6.52 -16.39 6.23
C ALA A 16 -7.20 -17.57 6.96
N GLY A 17 -8.54 -17.67 6.84
CA GLY A 17 -9.32 -18.68 7.55
C GLY A 17 -9.31 -18.44 9.05
N LEU A 18 -9.07 -19.50 9.84
CA LEU A 18 -9.01 -19.41 11.31
C LEU A 18 -7.86 -18.52 11.82
N ALA A 19 -6.85 -18.26 10.97
CA ALA A 19 -5.74 -17.36 11.30
C ALA A 19 -6.11 -15.86 11.16
N GLY A 20 -7.37 -15.52 10.89
CA GLY A 20 -7.85 -14.14 10.82
C GLY A 20 -7.66 -13.50 9.46
N PHE A 21 -7.17 -12.26 9.43
CA PHE A 21 -6.93 -11.50 8.20
C PHE A 21 -5.44 -11.25 7.97
N ARG A 22 -5.02 -11.25 6.71
CA ARG A 22 -3.64 -10.93 6.33
C ARG A 22 -3.61 -9.79 5.32
N VAL A 23 -2.70 -8.84 5.52
CA VAL A 23 -2.37 -7.81 4.53
C VAL A 23 -1.58 -8.43 3.37
N VAL A 24 -2.02 -8.18 2.14
CA VAL A 24 -1.36 -8.70 0.93
C VAL A 24 -0.71 -7.60 0.07
N GLY A 25 -0.96 -6.33 0.41
CA GLY A 25 -0.52 -5.17 -0.35
C GLY A 25 -1.50 -4.01 -0.17
N LEU A 26 -1.22 -2.88 -0.81
CA LEU A 26 -2.15 -1.77 -0.93
C LEU A 26 -3.32 -2.17 -1.83
N ASP A 27 -4.49 -1.65 -1.49
CA ASP A 27 -5.58 -1.60 -2.44
C ASP A 27 -5.28 -0.52 -3.49
N TYR A 28 -4.85 -0.92 -4.68
CA TYR A 28 -4.45 0.03 -5.72
C TYR A 28 -5.59 0.93 -6.21
N THR A 29 -6.86 0.54 -6.05
CA THR A 29 -8.00 1.39 -6.38
C THR A 29 -8.14 2.51 -5.34
N ALA A 30 -8.09 2.16 -4.05
CA ALA A 30 -8.14 3.15 -2.97
C ALA A 30 -6.87 4.02 -2.93
N ALA A 31 -5.70 3.42 -3.15
CA ALA A 31 -4.44 4.15 -3.24
C ALA A 31 -4.45 5.15 -4.41
N ARG A 32 -4.97 4.76 -5.58
CA ARG A 32 -5.14 5.69 -6.71
C ARG A 32 -6.04 6.88 -6.34
N ALA A 33 -7.11 6.65 -5.57
CA ALA A 33 -7.97 7.73 -5.09
C ALA A 33 -7.23 8.67 -4.12
N GLY A 34 -6.51 8.12 -3.14
CA GLY A 34 -5.72 8.90 -2.18
C GLY A 34 -4.62 9.73 -2.84
N LEU A 35 -3.86 9.15 -3.77
CA LEU A 35 -2.82 9.85 -4.53
C LEU A 35 -3.38 10.98 -5.40
N ARG A 36 -4.57 10.78 -5.98
CA ARG A 36 -5.27 11.84 -6.70
C ARG A 36 -5.69 12.98 -5.76
N MET A 37 -6.23 12.66 -4.59
CA MET A 37 -6.65 13.64 -3.60
C MET A 37 -5.47 14.40 -2.99
N SER A 38 -4.30 13.78 -2.87
CA SER A 38 -3.11 14.43 -2.34
C SER A 38 -2.45 15.42 -3.31
N GLY A 39 -2.97 15.55 -4.54
CA GLY A 39 -2.41 16.42 -5.58
C GLY A 39 -1.03 15.97 -6.08
N VAL A 40 -0.60 14.74 -5.74
CA VAL A 40 0.71 14.23 -6.15
C VAL A 40 0.60 13.74 -7.59
N ARG A 41 1.44 14.30 -8.47
CA ARG A 41 1.59 13.77 -9.83
C ARG A 41 2.38 12.47 -9.75
N ILE A 42 1.70 11.35 -10.02
CA ILE A 42 2.33 10.04 -10.07
C ILE A 42 2.98 9.81 -11.44
N THR A 43 4.27 9.50 -11.42
CA THR A 43 5.03 8.98 -12.56
C THR A 43 5.29 7.48 -12.36
N PRO A 44 5.68 6.73 -13.41
CA PRO A 44 6.04 5.33 -13.28
C PRO A 44 7.16 5.08 -12.26
N GLU A 45 8.15 5.97 -12.20
CA GLU A 45 9.30 5.87 -11.29
C GLU A 45 8.87 6.08 -9.83
N LEU A 46 8.06 7.12 -9.59
CA LEU A 46 7.51 7.38 -8.25
C LEU A 46 6.55 6.26 -7.82
N TRP A 47 5.81 5.66 -8.76
CA TRP A 47 4.99 4.49 -8.47
C TRP A 47 5.85 3.29 -8.09
N ALA A 48 6.95 3.03 -8.80
CA ALA A 48 7.88 1.98 -8.44
C ALA A 48 8.47 2.18 -7.02
N GLU A 49 8.79 3.41 -6.62
CA GLU A 49 9.21 3.71 -5.24
C GLU A 49 8.12 3.38 -4.21
N VAL A 50 6.84 3.69 -4.51
CA VAL A 50 5.71 3.32 -3.64
C VAL A 50 5.64 1.80 -3.47
N GLN A 51 5.82 1.05 -4.56
CA GLN A 51 5.79 -0.42 -4.54
C GLN A 51 6.97 -1.04 -3.76
N VAL A 52 8.15 -0.41 -3.79
CA VAL A 52 9.30 -0.83 -2.96
C VAL A 52 8.97 -0.67 -1.47
N ILE A 53 8.41 0.47 -1.07
CA ILE A 53 8.04 0.72 0.33
C ILE A 53 6.89 -0.20 0.76
N GLU A 54 5.88 -0.40 -0.10
CA GLU A 54 4.79 -1.35 0.09
C GLU A 54 5.33 -2.76 0.36
N GLY A 55 6.25 -3.26 -0.48
CA GLY A 55 6.84 -4.58 -0.32
C GLY A 55 7.55 -4.74 1.02
N ALA A 56 8.34 -3.75 1.43
CA ALA A 56 9.01 -3.76 2.74
C ALA A 56 8.02 -3.73 3.91
N ALA A 57 6.95 -2.93 3.82
CA ALA A 57 5.92 -2.86 4.84
C ALA A 57 5.14 -4.18 4.96
N VAL A 58 4.77 -4.80 3.83
CA VAL A 58 4.10 -6.11 3.81
C VAL A 58 5.00 -7.21 4.39
N ALA A 59 6.31 -7.17 4.13
CA ALA A 59 7.26 -8.10 4.75
C ALA A 59 7.30 -7.94 6.27
N ALA A 60 7.44 -6.70 6.77
CA ALA A 60 7.45 -6.41 8.21
C ALA A 60 6.16 -6.86 8.91
N MET A 61 4.99 -6.66 8.28
CA MET A 61 3.69 -7.11 8.83
C MET A 61 3.54 -8.63 8.90
N ARG A 62 4.32 -9.39 8.11
CA ARG A 62 4.30 -10.86 8.15
C ARG A 62 5.20 -11.43 9.25
N GLU A 63 6.17 -10.65 9.71
CA GLU A 63 7.10 -11.01 10.78
C GLU A 63 6.52 -10.73 12.19
N SER A 64 5.37 -10.04 12.27
CA SER A 64 4.65 -9.69 13.51
C SER A 64 3.51 -10.66 13.80
#